data_AF-A0A935ENW5-F1
#
_entry.id   AF-A0A935ENW5-F1
#
_cell.length_a   1.000
_cell.length_b   1.000
_cell.length_c   1.000
_cell.angle_alpha   90.00
_cell.angle_beta   90.00
_cell.angle_gamma   90.00
#
_symmetry.space_group_name_H-M   'P 1'
#
loop_
_entity.id
_entity.type
_entity.pdbx_description
1 polymer ?
#
loop_
_entity_poly.entity_id
_entity_poly.type
_entity_poly.pdbx_seq_one_letter_code
_entity_poly.pdbx_strand_id
1 'polypeptide(L)'
;MAGCSSTPTATTKVTYENTIRQLVDKRCAECHGNDAPSMPDFKKDEEGYKTKKLGPRMDTYENLMVMVNGSDTGAIMRRLDDGANTKDGKPGNMYQRLGKDDAERAANLALFKSWMGSWNLKRAKDITEEERKLVLAPRN
;
A
#
# COMPACT_ATOMS: atom_id res chain seq x y z
N MET A 1 36.20 18.08 26.98
CA MET A 1 35.13 17.13 26.61
C MET A 1 34.26 17.83 25.57
N ALA A 2 34.40 17.48 24.29
CA ALA A 2 33.63 18.09 23.20
C ALA A 2 32.36 17.27 22.96
N GLY A 3 31.20 17.91 23.11
CA GLY A 3 29.90 17.31 22.83
C GLY A 3 29.60 17.31 21.34
N CYS A 4 29.33 16.14 20.77
CA CYS A 4 28.73 16.02 19.45
C CYS A 4 27.25 16.41 19.56
N SER A 5 26.90 17.59 19.06
CA SER A 5 25.50 17.95 18.82
C SER A 5 25.05 17.30 17.51
N SER A 6 24.19 16.28 17.61
CA SER A 6 23.47 15.73 16.46
C SER A 6 22.38 16.70 16.04
N THR A 7 22.47 17.25 14.83
CA THR A 7 21.40 18.03 14.19
C THR A 7 20.17 17.13 13.99
N PRO A 8 18.95 17.59 14.27
CA PRO A 8 17.76 16.81 13.97
C PRO A 8 17.61 16.67 12.45
N THR A 9 17.68 15.44 11.94
CA THR A 9 17.33 15.13 10.55
C THR A 9 15.87 15.54 10.34
N ALA A 10 15.61 16.46 9.40
CA ALA A 10 14.26 16.73 8.94
C ALA A 10 13.65 15.42 8.47
N THR A 11 12.60 14.94 9.16
CA THR A 11 11.84 13.77 8.74
C THR A 11 11.25 14.07 7.37
N THR A 12 11.87 13.54 6.30
CA THR A 12 11.34 13.67 4.95
C THR A 12 9.92 13.14 4.93
N LYS A 13 8.97 14.00 4.57
CA LYS A 13 7.56 13.65 4.46
C LYS A 13 7.40 12.49 3.49
N VAL A 14 6.75 11.41 3.92
CA VAL A 14 6.48 10.24 3.07
C VAL A 14 5.40 10.60 2.05
N THR A 15 5.75 10.60 0.77
CA THR A 15 4.84 10.88 -0.34
C THR A 15 4.93 9.79 -1.41
N TYR A 16 4.01 9.81 -2.37
CA TYR A 16 4.03 8.82 -3.45
C TYR A 16 5.32 8.92 -4.26
N GLU A 17 5.64 10.10 -4.80
CA GLU A 17 6.79 10.27 -5.70
C GLU A 17 8.13 10.03 -4.99
N ASN A 18 8.26 10.46 -3.73
CA ASN A 18 9.52 10.38 -3.00
C ASN A 18 9.78 9.02 -2.34
N THR A 19 8.74 8.21 -2.08
CA THR A 19 8.90 6.99 -1.27
C THR A 19 8.07 5.82 -1.78
N ILE A 20 6.74 5.96 -1.86
CA ILE A 20 5.88 4.80 -2.10
C ILE A 20 6.02 4.25 -3.51
N ARG A 21 6.23 5.12 -4.51
CA ARG A 21 6.46 4.70 -5.89
C ARG A 21 7.67 3.75 -5.98
N GLN A 22 8.80 4.13 -5.40
CA GLN A 22 10.01 3.29 -5.40
C GLN A 22 9.79 1.96 -4.67
N LEU A 23 9.01 1.97 -3.59
CA LEU A 23 8.67 0.76 -2.86
C LEU A 23 7.77 -0.17 -3.69
N VAL A 24 6.75 0.38 -4.35
CA VAL A 24 5.85 -0.37 -5.26
C VAL A 24 6.65 -0.93 -6.45
N ASP A 25 7.51 -0.12 -7.06
CA ASP A 25 8.37 -0.56 -8.17
C ASP A 25 9.27 -1.73 -7.74
N LYS A 26 9.87 -1.64 -6.55
CA LYS A 26 10.79 -2.66 -6.03
C LYS A 26 10.11 -3.95 -5.58
N ARG A 27 8.88 -3.87 -5.05
CA ARG A 27 8.24 -4.98 -4.32
C ARG A 27 6.97 -5.53 -4.97
N CYS A 28 6.36 -4.79 -5.88
CA CYS A 28 5.02 -5.10 -6.39
C CYS A 28 4.96 -5.15 -7.92
N ALA A 29 5.82 -4.40 -8.63
CA ALA A 29 5.70 -4.21 -10.08
C ALA A 29 5.80 -5.49 -10.91
N GLU A 30 6.42 -6.56 -10.41
CA GLU A 30 6.48 -7.85 -11.10
C GLU A 30 5.08 -8.40 -11.45
N CYS A 31 4.10 -8.23 -10.55
CA CYS A 31 2.72 -8.68 -10.76
C CYS A 31 1.72 -7.53 -10.98
N HIS A 32 2.12 -6.29 -10.67
CA HIS A 32 1.24 -5.12 -10.62
C HIS A 32 1.75 -3.95 -11.50
N GLY A 33 2.69 -4.20 -12.40
CA GLY A 33 3.32 -3.20 -13.29
C GLY A 33 2.50 -2.84 -14.53
N ASN A 34 3.17 -2.31 -15.55
CA ASN A 34 2.58 -1.88 -16.82
C ASN A 34 1.83 -2.99 -17.59
N ASP A 35 2.25 -4.25 -17.44
CA ASP A 35 1.62 -5.42 -18.07
C ASP A 35 0.39 -5.94 -17.30
N ALA A 36 0.15 -5.40 -16.10
CA ALA A 36 -0.97 -5.79 -15.28
C ALA A 36 -2.30 -5.17 -15.78
N PRO A 37 -3.45 -5.86 -15.62
CA PRO A 37 -4.76 -5.33 -15.98
C PRO A 37 -5.18 -4.15 -15.09
N SER A 38 -6.07 -3.29 -15.61
CA SER A 38 -6.79 -2.34 -14.75
C SER A 38 -7.60 -3.08 -13.67
N MET A 39 -7.95 -2.41 -12.57
CA MET A 39 -8.84 -3.03 -11.56
C MET A 39 -10.18 -3.49 -12.15
N PRO A 40 -10.88 -2.71 -13.02
CA PRO A 40 -12.07 -3.20 -13.70
C PRO A 40 -11.84 -4.45 -14.55
N ASP A 41 -10.74 -4.54 -15.29
CA ASP A 41 -10.47 -5.71 -16.13
C ASP A 41 -10.07 -6.92 -15.30
N PHE A 42 -9.30 -6.72 -14.22
CA PHE A 42 -8.98 -7.77 -13.27
C PHE A 42 -10.26 -8.40 -12.69
N LYS A 43 -11.25 -7.58 -12.30
CA LYS A 43 -12.54 -8.06 -11.76
C LYS A 43 -13.40 -8.82 -12.78
N LYS A 44 -13.20 -8.62 -14.09
CA LYS A 44 -13.92 -9.37 -15.14
C LYS A 44 -13.40 -10.80 -15.31
N ASP A 45 -12.11 -11.02 -15.04
CA ASP A 45 -11.44 -12.33 -15.22
C ASP A 45 -10.37 -12.56 -14.14
N GLU A 46 -10.79 -12.59 -12.86
CA GLU A 46 -9.84 -12.71 -11.76
C GLU A 46 -9.02 -14.00 -11.85
N GLU A 47 -9.64 -15.12 -12.26
CA GLU A 47 -8.99 -16.42 -12.32
C GLU A 47 -7.97 -16.51 -13.46
N GLY A 48 -8.29 -15.97 -14.64
CA GLY A 48 -7.37 -15.90 -15.77
C GLY A 48 -6.13 -15.07 -15.46
N TYR A 49 -6.30 -13.90 -14.82
CA TYR A 49 -5.16 -13.07 -14.41
C TYR A 49 -4.34 -13.69 -13.28
N LYS A 50 -4.98 -14.32 -12.28
CA LYS A 50 -4.27 -15.05 -11.21
C LYS A 50 -3.44 -16.21 -11.78
N THR A 51 -3.94 -16.93 -12.78
CA THR A 51 -3.20 -18.01 -13.46
C THR A 51 -1.96 -17.47 -14.18
N LYS A 52 -2.06 -16.24 -14.73
CA LYS A 52 -0.93 -15.50 -15.31
C LYS A 52 -0.03 -14.82 -14.27
N LYS A 53 -0.31 -14.99 -12.97
CA LYS A 53 0.38 -14.32 -11.86
C LYS A 53 0.31 -12.78 -11.94
N LEU A 54 -0.76 -12.24 -12.50
CA LEU A 54 -1.02 -10.81 -12.58
C LEU A 54 -2.08 -10.40 -11.57
N GLY A 55 -1.88 -9.25 -10.94
CA GLY A 55 -2.87 -8.56 -10.11
C GLY A 55 -3.33 -7.25 -10.75
N PRO A 56 -4.16 -6.43 -10.08
CA PRO A 56 -4.53 -5.11 -10.58
C PRO A 56 -3.32 -4.18 -10.69
N ARG A 57 -3.23 -3.39 -11.76
CA ARG A 57 -2.17 -2.42 -12.01
C ARG A 57 -2.04 -1.41 -10.86
N MET A 58 -0.80 -1.11 -10.46
CA MET A 58 -0.41 -0.18 -9.38
C MET A 58 0.78 0.73 -9.76
N ASP A 59 1.21 0.71 -11.02
CA ASP A 59 2.40 1.39 -11.55
C ASP A 59 2.32 2.94 -11.58
N THR A 60 1.14 3.51 -11.32
CA THR A 60 0.93 4.96 -11.21
C THR A 60 0.19 5.31 -9.94
N TYR A 61 0.25 6.59 -9.55
CA TYR A 61 -0.48 7.11 -8.39
C TYR A 61 -1.98 6.83 -8.52
N GLU A 62 -2.56 7.13 -9.68
CA GLU A 62 -3.97 6.95 -9.96
C GLU A 62 -4.40 5.49 -9.85
N ASN A 63 -3.60 4.58 -10.42
CA ASN A 63 -3.85 3.14 -10.37
C ASN A 63 -3.80 2.61 -8.93
N LEU A 64 -2.81 3.04 -8.14
CA LEU A 64 -2.71 2.67 -6.73
C LEU A 64 -3.88 3.24 -5.90
N MET A 65 -4.28 4.48 -6.17
CA MET A 65 -5.35 5.16 -5.44
C MET A 65 -6.72 4.50 -5.60
N VAL A 66 -6.98 3.76 -6.69
CA VAL A 66 -8.18 2.94 -6.83
C VAL A 66 -8.39 2.00 -5.64
N MET A 67 -7.30 1.42 -5.11
CA MET A 67 -7.30 0.44 -4.02
C MET A 67 -7.08 1.06 -2.62
N VAL A 68 -6.62 2.31 -2.58
CA VAL A 68 -6.43 3.07 -1.35
C VAL A 68 -7.73 3.80 -0.99
N ASN A 69 -8.19 4.71 -1.86
CA ASN A 69 -9.35 5.55 -1.60
C ASN A 69 -10.35 5.65 -2.78
N GLY A 70 -10.35 4.68 -3.70
CA GLY A 70 -11.23 4.66 -4.87
C GLY A 70 -12.33 3.60 -4.82
N SER A 71 -12.62 2.99 -5.98
CA SER A 71 -13.67 1.98 -6.14
C SER A 71 -13.37 0.66 -5.42
N ASP A 72 -12.12 0.42 -5.03
CA ASP A 72 -11.70 -0.74 -4.25
C ASP A 72 -11.02 -0.35 -2.92
N THR A 73 -11.47 0.77 -2.33
CA THR A 73 -10.97 1.28 -1.03
C THR A 73 -10.70 0.19 0.01
N GLY A 74 -9.60 0.40 0.74
CA GLY A 74 -9.14 -0.49 1.80
C GLY A 74 -8.45 -1.75 1.28
N ALA A 75 -8.35 -1.96 -0.04
CA ALA A 75 -7.73 -3.16 -0.58
C ALA A 75 -6.22 -3.20 -0.31
N ILE A 76 -5.50 -2.10 -0.50
CA ILE A 76 -4.06 -2.05 -0.13
C ILE A 76 -3.90 -2.36 1.36
N MET A 77 -4.70 -1.71 2.22
CA MET A 77 -4.64 -1.90 3.67
C MET A 77 -4.86 -3.37 4.04
N ARG A 78 -5.93 -4.01 3.52
CA ARG A 78 -6.22 -5.43 3.80
C ARG A 78 -5.15 -6.39 3.30
N ARG A 79 -4.52 -6.08 2.17
CA ARG A 79 -3.55 -6.98 1.53
C ARG A 79 -2.17 -6.84 2.16
N LEU A 80 -1.84 -5.67 2.68
CA LEU A 80 -0.57 -5.36 3.35
C LEU A 80 -0.64 -5.44 4.88
N ASP A 81 -1.81 -5.63 5.48
CA ASP A 81 -1.93 -5.72 6.94
C ASP A 81 -1.07 -6.86 7.51
N ASP A 82 -0.43 -6.59 8.64
CA ASP A 82 0.38 -7.56 9.38
C ASP A 82 -0.48 -8.56 10.18
N GLY A 83 -1.81 -8.37 10.21
CA GLY A 83 -2.76 -9.16 10.97
C GLY A 83 -3.15 -8.51 12.29
N ALA A 84 -2.53 -7.39 12.68
CA ALA A 84 -2.87 -6.69 13.92
C ALA A 84 -4.28 -6.08 13.90
N ASN A 85 -4.86 -5.89 12.71
CA ASN A 85 -6.19 -5.30 12.54
C ASN A 85 -7.25 -6.32 12.07
N THR A 86 -6.91 -7.62 12.08
CA THR A 86 -7.82 -8.71 11.69
C THR A 86 -8.26 -9.53 12.91
N LYS A 87 -9.49 -10.05 12.89
CA LYS A 87 -10.04 -10.82 14.02
C LYS A 87 -9.32 -12.15 14.26
N ASP A 88 -8.75 -12.72 13.21
CA ASP A 88 -8.05 -14.01 13.22
C ASP A 88 -6.53 -13.87 13.33
N GLY A 89 -6.02 -12.63 13.42
CA GLY A 89 -4.59 -12.34 13.49
C GLY A 89 -3.82 -12.69 12.22
N LYS A 90 -4.50 -13.02 11.12
CA LYS A 90 -3.84 -13.44 9.89
C LYS A 90 -3.40 -12.22 9.08
N PRO A 91 -2.15 -12.19 8.61
CA PRO A 91 -1.68 -11.14 7.73
C PRO A 91 -2.36 -11.20 6.36
N GLY A 92 -2.43 -10.06 5.70
CA GLY A 92 -2.84 -9.97 4.31
C GLY A 92 -1.89 -10.77 3.40
N ASN A 93 -2.43 -11.31 2.30
CA ASN A 93 -1.66 -12.18 1.41
C ASN A 93 -0.51 -11.48 0.66
N MET A 94 -0.44 -10.14 0.68
CA MET A 94 0.66 -9.36 0.09
C MET A 94 1.64 -8.81 1.14
N TYR A 95 1.39 -8.98 2.44
CA TYR A 95 2.33 -8.57 3.50
C TYR A 95 3.70 -9.22 3.34
N GLN A 96 3.74 -10.49 2.94
CA GLN A 96 4.98 -11.22 2.68
C GLN A 96 5.82 -10.61 1.55
N ARG A 97 5.23 -9.84 0.63
CA ARG A 97 5.94 -9.18 -0.48
C ARG A 97 6.59 -7.87 -0.06
N LEU A 98 6.29 -7.35 1.12
CA LEU A 98 6.90 -6.12 1.62
C LEU A 98 8.39 -6.26 1.95
N GLY A 99 8.91 -7.46 2.16
CA GLY A 99 10.30 -7.64 2.56
C GLY A 99 10.73 -9.09 2.66
N LYS A 100 12.04 -9.31 2.61
CA LYS A 100 12.63 -10.65 2.71
C LYS A 100 12.54 -11.24 4.13
N ASP A 101 12.53 -10.37 5.14
CA ASP A 101 12.47 -10.69 6.56
C ASP A 101 11.44 -9.82 7.28
N ASP A 102 11.14 -10.15 8.54
CA ASP A 102 10.11 -9.45 9.32
C ASP A 102 10.44 -7.99 9.60
N ALA A 103 11.72 -7.68 9.80
CA ALA A 103 12.16 -6.30 10.03
C ALA A 103 11.91 -5.43 8.81
N GLU A 104 12.25 -5.93 7.61
CA GLU A 104 12.00 -5.23 6.35
C GLU A 104 10.50 -5.11 6.05
N ARG A 105 9.71 -6.16 6.31
CA ARG A 105 8.25 -6.12 6.14
C ARG A 105 7.61 -5.06 7.03
N ALA A 106 7.97 -5.02 8.31
CA ALA A 106 7.47 -4.05 9.26
C ALA A 106 7.87 -2.61 8.89
N ALA A 107 9.14 -2.40 8.49
CA ALA A 107 9.63 -1.09 8.07
C ALA A 107 8.89 -0.58 6.82
N ASN A 108 8.70 -1.42 5.81
CA ASN A 108 7.99 -1.03 4.59
C ASN A 108 6.49 -0.86 4.82
N LEU A 109 5.86 -1.66 5.71
CA LEU A 109 4.48 -1.44 6.13
C LEU A 109 4.32 -0.09 6.85
N ALA A 110 5.28 0.30 7.68
CA ALA A 110 5.26 1.59 8.37
C ALA A 110 5.30 2.77 7.38
N LEU A 111 6.00 2.66 6.26
CA LEU A 111 5.98 3.66 5.19
C LEU A 111 4.58 3.80 4.58
N PHE A 112 3.92 2.69 4.24
CA PHE A 112 2.54 2.73 3.73
C PHE A 112 1.56 3.33 4.76
N LYS A 113 1.68 2.93 6.03
CA LYS A 113 0.86 3.49 7.14
C LYS A 113 1.08 5.00 7.28
N SER A 114 2.33 5.45 7.26
CA SER A 114 2.69 6.88 7.34
C SER A 114 2.19 7.66 6.13
N TRP A 115 2.23 7.10 4.93
CA TRP A 115 1.75 7.75 3.72
C TRP A 115 0.23 7.91 3.71
N MET A 116 -0.52 6.86 4.06
CA MET A 116 -1.98 6.89 4.05
C MET A 116 -2.57 7.65 5.24
N GLY A 117 -1.85 7.75 6.36
CA GLY A 117 -2.32 8.36 7.60
C GLY A 117 -3.34 7.48 8.31
N SER A 118 -4.52 7.30 7.72
CA SER A 118 -5.56 6.40 8.20
C SER A 118 -5.40 4.99 7.64
N TRP A 119 -5.29 4.00 8.53
CA TRP A 119 -5.22 2.58 8.17
C TRP A 119 -6.59 1.91 8.31
N ASN A 120 -7.50 2.18 7.37
CA ASN A 120 -8.86 1.66 7.40
C ASN A 120 -9.03 0.44 6.46
N LEU A 121 -9.43 -0.69 7.02
CA LEU A 121 -9.65 -1.95 6.29
C LEU A 121 -11.03 -2.07 5.63
N LYS A 122 -11.95 -1.13 5.91
CA LYS A 122 -13.32 -1.14 5.37
C LYS A 122 -13.33 -1.17 3.85
N ARG A 123 -14.37 -1.79 3.28
CA ARG A 123 -14.59 -1.83 1.83
C ARG A 123 -15.33 -0.56 1.40
N ALA A 124 -15.34 -0.30 0.09
CA ALA A 124 -15.99 0.88 -0.47
C ALA A 124 -17.47 1.06 -0.06
N LYS A 125 -18.19 -0.04 0.22
CA LYS A 125 -19.60 -0.03 0.68
C LYS A 125 -19.78 0.27 2.18
N ASP A 126 -18.73 0.13 2.98
CA ASP A 126 -18.79 0.17 4.45
C ASP A 126 -18.08 1.42 5.03
N ILE A 127 -17.26 2.11 4.22
CA ILE A 127 -16.52 3.31 4.62
C ILE A 127 -17.39 4.57 4.46
N THR A 128 -17.34 5.47 5.43
CA THR A 128 -18.05 6.77 5.34
C THR A 128 -17.20 7.83 4.62
N GLU A 129 -17.83 8.92 4.18
CA GLU A 129 -17.13 10.05 3.57
C GLU A 129 -16.13 10.72 4.52
N GLU A 130 -16.45 10.75 5.81
CA GLU A 130 -15.57 11.28 6.87
C GLU A 130 -14.31 10.41 6.99
N GLU A 131 -14.46 9.09 6.95
CA GLU A 131 -13.33 8.16 6.98
C GLU A 131 -12.47 8.25 5.72
N ARG A 132 -13.09 8.48 4.56
CA ARG A 132 -12.36 8.71 3.29
C ARG A 132 -11.48 9.95 3.35
N LYS A 133 -11.92 11.02 4.00
CA LYS A 133 -11.16 12.28 4.15
C LYS A 133 -9.93 12.13 5.05
N LEU A 134 -9.90 11.11 5.91
CA LEU A 134 -8.74 10.80 6.76
C LEU A 134 -7.62 10.08 6.00
N VAL A 135 -7.89 9.59 4.78
CA VAL A 135 -6.85 9.01 3.92
C VAL A 135 -6.08 10.14 3.25
N LEU A 136 -4.83 10.33 3.66
CA LEU A 136 -3.98 11.42 3.19
C LEU A 136 -3.35 11.12 1.83
N ALA A 137 -2.55 10.04 1.77
CA ALA A 137 -1.89 9.53 0.57
C ALA A 137 -1.31 10.63 -0.35
N PRO A 138 -0.50 11.59 0.16
CA PRO A 138 -0.06 12.72 -0.64
C PRO A 138 0.80 12.27 -1.82
N ARG A 139 0.58 12.87 -2.99
CA ARG A 139 1.39 12.59 -4.18
C ARG A 139 2.82 13.12 -4.05
N ASN A 140 2.97 14.39 -3.67
CA ASN A 140 4.23 15.14 -3.63
C ASN A 140 4.65 15.52 -2.22
#